data_AF-A0A4R4Q1D6-F1
#
_entry.id   AF-A0A4R4Q1D6-F1
#
_cell.length_a   1.000
_cell.length_b   1.000
_cell.length_c   1.000
_cell.angle_alpha   90.00
_cell.angle_beta   90.00
_cell.angle_gamma   90.00
#
_symmetry.space_group_name_H-M   'P 1'
#
loop_
_entity.id
_entity.type
_entity.pdbx_description
1 polymer ?
#
loop_
_entity_poly.entity_id
_entity_poly.type
_entity_poly.pdbx_seq_one_letter_code
_entity_poly.pdbx_strand_id
1 'polypeptide(L)' 'MQRVQLSDVEERVYQAVTALEARGQVPYPDLIAEEAGLSAEELNAPLHLLTEKGLLHREDSPMAGLDFGPRFCARQMA' A
#
# COMPACT_ATOMS: atom_id res chain seq x y z
N MET A 1 1.92 7.32 -22.49
CA MET A 1 1.54 7.01 -21.09
C MET A 1 0.77 5.69 -21.09
N GLN A 2 1.43 4.58 -20.79
CA GLN A 2 0.73 3.30 -20.68
C GLN A 2 -0.16 3.36 -19.42
N ARG A 3 -1.46 3.19 -19.61
CA ARG A 3 -2.41 3.06 -18.50
C ARG A 3 -2.10 1.73 -17.83
N VAL A 4 -1.49 1.76 -16.65
CA VAL A 4 -1.22 0.55 -15.87
C VAL A 4 -2.55 -0.13 -15.61
N GLN A 5 -2.72 -1.37 -16.11
CA GLN A 5 -3.91 -2.16 -15.82
C GLN A 5 -3.76 -2.75 -14.42
N LEU A 6 -4.77 -2.49 -13.59
CA LEU A 6 -4.92 -3.03 -12.26
C LEU A 6 -6.09 -4.01 -12.26
N SER A 7 -5.93 -5.10 -11.52
CA SER A 7 -7.03 -5.95 -11.09
C SER A 7 -7.88 -5.25 -10.02
N ASP A 8 -9.08 -5.77 -9.79
CA ASP A 8 -9.99 -5.25 -8.77
C ASP A 8 -9.39 -5.29 -7.35
N VAL A 9 -8.49 -6.24 -7.08
CA VAL A 9 -7.80 -6.32 -5.78
C VAL A 9 -6.72 -5.26 -5.68
N GLU A 10 -5.92 -5.07 -6.74
CA GLU A 10 -4.88 -4.03 -6.79
C GLU A 10 -5.48 -2.63 -6.70
N GLU A 11 -6.59 -2.37 -7.38
CA GLU A 11 -7.28 -1.08 -7.30
C GLU A 11 -7.81 -0.81 -5.88
N ARG A 12 -8.43 -1.80 -5.23
CA ARG A 12 -8.86 -1.67 -3.83
C ARG A 12 -7.72 -1.37 -2.88
N VAL A 13 -6.59 -2.08 -3.02
CA VAL A 13 -5.41 -1.86 -2.16
C VAL A 13 -4.81 -0.48 -2.41
N TYR A 14 -4.70 -0.05 -3.67
CA TYR A 14 -4.21 1.29 -4.00
C TYR A 14 -5.11 2.40 -3.45
N GLN A 15 -6.44 2.25 -3.57
CA GLN A 15 -7.42 3.17 -3.01
C GLN A 15 -7.33 3.22 -1.48
N ALA A 16 -7.19 2.08 -0.80
CA ALA A 16 -7.03 2.01 0.64
C ALA A 16 -5.78 2.79 1.12
N VAL A 17 -4.63 2.57 0.48
CA VAL A 17 -3.40 3.34 0.79
C VAL A 17 -3.64 4.84 0.60
N THR A 18 -4.20 5.24 -0.53
CA THR A 18 -4.46 6.65 -0.85
C THR A 18 -5.43 7.29 0.15
N ALA A 19 -6.45 6.56 0.58
CA ALA A 19 -7.44 7.03 1.56
C ALA A 19 -6.82 7.22 2.95
N LEU A 20 -5.97 6.29 3.39
CA LEU A 20 -5.23 6.40 4.65
C LEU A 20 -4.30 7.63 4.63
N GLU A 21 -3.54 7.82 3.55
CA GLU A 21 -2.68 9.00 3.38
C GLU A 21 -3.47 10.31 3.35
N ALA A 22 -4.61 10.35 2.65
CA ALA A 22 -5.47 11.53 2.59
C ALA A 22 -6.06 11.91 3.96
N ARG A 23 -6.21 10.93 4.87
CA ARG A 23 -6.59 11.14 6.28
C ARG A 23 -5.40 11.45 7.19
N GLY A 24 -4.18 11.52 6.65
CA GLY A 24 -2.94 11.74 7.42
C GLY A 24 -2.49 10.53 8.23
N GLN A 25 -3.00 9.33 7.93
CA GLN A 25 -2.61 8.08 8.58
C GLN A 25 -1.44 7.43 7.86
N VAL A 26 -0.59 6.72 8.61
CA VAL A 26 0.51 5.94 8.05
C VAL A 26 -0.05 4.60 7.54
N PRO A 27 0.08 4.26 6.24
CA PRO A 27 -0.50 3.04 5.69
C PRO A 27 0.37 1.82 6.03
N TYR A 28 0.15 1.27 7.22
CA TYR A 28 0.72 -0.01 7.64
C TYR A 28 -0.08 -1.18 7.06
N PRO A 29 0.52 -2.36 6.83
CA PRO A 29 -0.16 -3.53 6.26
C PRO A 29 -1.49 -3.85 6.92
N ASP A 30 -1.56 -3.83 8.25
CA ASP A 30 -2.80 -4.16 8.97
C ASP A 30 -3.91 -3.14 8.71
N LEU A 31 -3.60 -1.84 8.68
CA LEU A 31 -4.57 -0.79 8.38
C LEU A 31 -5.01 -0.82 6.91
N ILE A 32 -4.10 -1.14 5.99
CA ILE A 32 -4.43 -1.31 4.57
C ILE A 32 -5.35 -2.52 4.41
N ALA A 33 -5.09 -3.63 5.10
CA ALA A 33 -5.93 -4.82 5.09
C ALA A 33 -7.36 -4.49 5.54
N GLU A 34 -7.48 -3.78 6.66
CA GLU A 34 -8.77 -3.32 7.21
C GLU A 34 -9.52 -2.40 6.23
N GLU A 35 -8.87 -1.34 5.72
CA GLU A 35 -9.50 -0.38 4.82
C GLU A 35 -9.85 -1.01 3.45
N ALA A 36 -9.07 -1.99 2.98
CA ALA A 36 -9.34 -2.72 1.72
C ALA A 36 -10.35 -3.87 1.88
N GLY A 37 -10.71 -4.24 3.11
CA GLY A 37 -11.54 -5.40 3.41
C GLY A 37 -10.90 -6.73 3.00
N LEU A 38 -9.59 -6.87 3.20
CA LEU A 38 -8.79 -8.06 2.87
C LEU A 38 -8.17 -8.66 4.12
N SER A 39 -7.86 -9.95 4.09
CA SER A 39 -6.97 -10.55 5.08
C SER A 39 -5.50 -10.14 4.83
N ALA A 40 -4.67 -10.24 5.87
CA ALA A 40 -3.22 -9.98 5.74
C ALA A 40 -2.54 -10.91 4.72
N GLU A 41 -3.03 -12.15 4.57
CA GLU A 41 -2.52 -13.11 3.59
C GLU A 41 -2.82 -12.65 2.15
N GLU A 42 -4.06 -12.21 1.91
CA GLU A 42 -4.49 -11.71 0.59
C GLU A 42 -3.81 -10.40 0.20
N LEU A 43 -3.33 -9.63 1.17
CA LEU A 43 -2.74 -8.31 0.96
C LEU A 43 -1.31 -8.36 0.40
N ASN A 44 -0.54 -9.40 0.72
CA ASN A 44 0.89 -9.48 0.38
C ASN A 44 1.16 -9.38 -1.13
N ALA A 45 0.42 -10.15 -1.94
CA ALA A 45 0.62 -10.18 -3.38
C ALA A 45 0.27 -8.83 -4.06
N PRO A 46 -0.89 -8.20 -3.79
CA PRO A 46 -1.21 -6.86 -4.30
C PRO A 46 -0.20 -5.79 -3.92
N LEU A 47 0.27 -5.75 -2.66
CA LEU A 47 1.28 -4.76 -2.23
C LEU A 47 2.58 -4.92 -3.01
N HIS A 48 3.02 -6.16 -3.23
CA HIS A 48 4.20 -6.45 -4.03
C HIS A 48 4.03 -5.96 -5.47
N LEU A 49 2.94 -6.36 -6.13
CA LEU A 49 2.66 -6.00 -7.53
C LEU A 49 2.51 -4.49 -7.74
N LEU A 50 1.82 -3.79 -6.83
CA LEU A 50 1.69 -2.33 -6.89
C LEU A 50 3.04 -1.62 -6.68
N THR A 51 3.92 -2.19 -5.86
CA THR A 51 5.30 -1.68 -5.70
C THR A 51 6.12 -1.89 -6.98
N GLU A 52 6.03 -3.06 -7.61
CA GLU A 52 6.70 -3.35 -8.89
C GLU A 52 6.20 -2.46 -10.03
N LYS A 53 4.89 -2.16 -10.05
CA LYS A 53 4.28 -1.21 -11.00
C LYS A 53 4.65 0.25 -10.72
N GLY A 54 5.40 0.52 -9.64
CA GLY A 54 5.82 1.87 -9.25
C GLY A 54 4.67 2.75 -8.73
N LEU A 55 3.56 2.14 -8.31
CA LEU A 55 2.38 2.84 -7.77
C LEU A 55 2.44 2.99 -6.26
N LEU A 56 3.09 2.05 -5.57
CA LEU A 56 3.41 2.16 -4.16
C LEU A 56 4.91 2.25 -3.95
N HIS A 57 5.30 2.95 -2.89
CA HIS A 57 6.64 2.91 -2.35
C HIS A 57 6.61 2.24 -0.99
N ARG A 58 7.36 1.15 -0.84
CA ARG A 58 7.64 0.53 0.45
C ARG A 58 8.81 1.27 1.11
N GLU A 59 8.60 1.72 2.33
CA GLU A 59 9.66 2.25 3.17
C GLU A 59 9.74 1.43 4.46
N ASP A 60 10.91 0.84 4.71
CA ASP A 60 11.18 0.13 5.96
C ASP A 60 11.55 1.14 7.05
N SER A 61 11.01 0.95 8.27
CA SER A 61 11.22 1.92 9.34
C SER A 61 12.69 1.94 9.80
N PRO A 62 13.37 3.10 9.83
CA PRO A 62 14.81 3.18 10.09
C PRO A 62 15.20 3.13 11.58
N MET A 63 14.23 3.16 12.51
CA MET A 63 14.53 3.23 13.94
C MET A 63 14.87 1.86 14.51
N ALA A 64 16.17 1.58 14.62
CA ALA A 64 16.72 0.48 15.39
C ALA A 64 16.15 0.49 16.82
N GLY A 65 15.19 -0.41 17.09
CA GLY A 65 14.61 -0.62 18.42
C GLY A 65 13.09 -0.63 18.49
N LEU A 66 12.38 -0.13 17.47
CA LEU A 66 10.91 -0.21 17.37
C LEU A 66 10.53 -0.66 15.95
N ASP A 67 10.28 -1.96 15.79
CA ASP A 67 9.87 -2.53 14.51
C ASP A 67 8.35 -2.36 14.35
N PHE A 68 7.94 -1.25 13.73
CA PHE A 68 6.55 -1.00 13.34
C PHE A 68 6.19 -1.66 12.00
N GLY A 69 7.10 -2.45 11.42
CA GLY A 69 6.95 -3.01 10.09
C GLY A 69 7.10 -1.98 8.96
N PRO A 70 6.94 -2.44 7.70
CA PRO A 70 7.02 -1.57 6.54
C PRO A 70 5.82 -0.63 6.46
N ARG A 71 6.03 0.59 5.98
CA ARG A 71 4.95 1.48 5.56
C ARG A 71 4.88 1.57 4.03
N PHE A 72 3.69 1.73 3.50
CA PHE A 72 3.46 1.90 2.07
C PHE A 72 2.91 3.28 1.80
N CYS A 73 3.49 3.98 0.82
CA CYS A 73 3.01 5.29 0.40
C CYS A 73 2.57 5.25 -1.06
N ALA A 74 1.47 5.91 -1.42
CA ALA A 74 1.07 6.01 -2.81
C ALA A 74 2.02 6.97 -3.53
N ARG A 75 2.54 6.53 -4.68
CA ARG A 75 3.23 7.45 -5.58
C ARG A 75 2.18 8.20 -6.37
N GLN A 76 2.16 9.52 -6.22
CA GLN A 76 1.32 10.36 -7.07
C GLN A 76 1.64 10.06 -8.54
N MET A 77 0.62 9.59 -9.27
CA MET A 77 0.66 9.57 -10.73
C MET A 77 0.63 11.04 -11.19
N ALA A 78 1.81 11.59 -11.49
CA ALA A 78 1.95 12.91 -12.11
C ALA A 78 1.37 12.92 -13.54
#